data_AF-A0AAV5XSD0-F1
#
_entry.id   AF-A0AAV5XSD0-F1
#
_cell.length_a   1.000
_cell.length_b   1.000
_cell.length_c   1.000
_cell.angle_alpha   90.00
_cell.angle_beta   90.00
_cell.angle_gamma   90.00
#
_symmetry.space_group_name_H-M   'P 1'
#
loop_
_entity.id
_entity.type
_entity.pdbx_description
1 polymer ?
#
loop_
_entity_poly.entity_id
_entity_poly.type
_entity_poly.pdbx_seq_one_letter_code
_entity_poly.pdbx_strand_id
1 'polypeptide(L)'
;LATSAPACPVSWSSVPRPWSSPPGKADFGAGWFAAVPAYRLATLRVALAVTTLVFHVPKFTGLINTYVASAFHVPPALPWMPPLTPSGGAALIALQHVAAWGLLLGLGPRLCAWFLAAVGFYVISLDPEHYSHNAQFHLTLLALVGCSSDRVSLPRLLRADDSGDRCPAWPERLVRIQLCIVFFYAALDKVFSPYWGLSGTLLPALGVTEHGPGLAWLQGVNQAVIRAFPAAMSAVTNVLEFFLAVAFLCRPLWQAGIVVAFVFVVYLEFLLRPGVFTWDVLAALLLFVPAGDQGWRIVYDPECTSCRWNRALLSRLDWLRRLRWVPTADAVGIEARPALARDGARMGLHLVSPRGRAYRGFDAFRVLPVILPGPVFVVMALARFGGGFLAGRGHGPWYDLPYLVLGGLLVLWMPGVARFVGRPLYAVVAAAWDHRPRRGGPAVRGADGACRAHARGRA
;
A
#
# COMPACT_ATOMS: atom_id res chain seq x y z
N LEU A 1 56.94 -37.40 13.86
CA LEU A 1 56.29 -36.17 13.34
C LEU A 1 54.93 -36.55 12.81
N ALA A 2 53.94 -36.61 13.70
CA ALA A 2 52.55 -36.92 13.38
C ALA A 2 51.75 -35.62 13.48
N THR A 3 51.15 -35.19 12.37
CA THR A 3 50.33 -34.00 12.26
C THR A 3 48.91 -34.31 12.70
N SER A 4 48.56 -33.94 13.93
CA SER A 4 47.20 -33.91 14.44
C SER A 4 46.45 -32.70 13.86
N ALA A 5 45.42 -32.96 13.05
CA ALA A 5 44.47 -31.95 12.64
C ALA A 5 43.54 -31.57 13.82
N PRO A 6 43.22 -30.28 14.04
CA PRO A 6 42.32 -29.88 15.12
C PRO A 6 40.88 -30.21 14.75
N ALA A 7 40.27 -31.11 15.52
CA ALA A 7 38.84 -31.34 15.49
C ALA A 7 38.13 -30.13 16.12
N CYS A 8 37.50 -29.28 15.30
CA CYS A 8 36.53 -28.30 15.79
C CYS A 8 35.21 -29.02 16.14
N PRO A 9 34.79 -29.07 17.41
CA PRO A 9 33.47 -29.58 17.75
C PRO A 9 32.45 -28.49 17.39
N VAL A 10 31.84 -28.59 16.21
CA VAL A 10 30.63 -27.86 15.89
C VAL A 10 29.51 -28.52 16.70
N SER A 11 29.28 -28.03 17.93
CA SER A 11 28.14 -28.45 18.73
C SER A 11 26.86 -27.89 18.10
N TRP A 12 26.18 -28.72 17.32
CA TRP A 12 24.82 -28.44 16.86
C TRP A 12 23.89 -28.50 18.07
N SER A 13 23.57 -27.36 18.67
CA SER A 13 22.44 -27.31 19.61
C SER A 13 21.16 -27.50 18.81
N SER A 14 20.61 -28.72 18.84
CA SER A 14 19.32 -29.08 18.24
C SER A 14 18.12 -28.45 18.97
N VAL A 15 18.36 -27.67 20.02
CA VAL A 15 17.32 -26.91 20.71
C VAL A 15 16.97 -25.71 19.84
N PRO A 16 15.74 -25.65 19.27
CA PRO A 16 15.27 -24.45 18.60
C PRO A 16 15.41 -23.30 19.58
N ARG A 17 16.09 -22.21 19.19
CA ARG A 17 16.12 -21.02 20.04
C ARG A 17 14.65 -20.63 20.30
N PRO A 18 14.20 -20.58 21.57
CA PRO A 18 12.87 -20.06 21.86
C PRO A 18 12.76 -18.69 21.20
N TRP A 19 11.59 -18.44 20.62
CA TRP A 19 11.32 -17.30 19.76
C TRP A 19 12.01 -16.06 20.33
N SER A 20 12.86 -15.39 19.54
CA SER A 20 13.25 -14.02 19.86
C SER A 20 11.95 -13.29 20.15
N SER A 21 11.79 -12.82 21.38
CA SER A 21 10.53 -12.36 21.96
C SER A 21 9.70 -11.64 20.92
N PRO A 22 8.40 -11.94 20.76
CA PRO A 22 7.55 -11.21 19.82
C PRO A 22 7.84 -9.73 19.99
N PRO A 23 8.08 -8.98 18.87
CA PRO A 23 8.62 -7.62 18.89
C PRO A 23 7.99 -6.88 20.06
N GLY A 24 8.84 -6.55 21.06
CA GLY A 24 8.44 -6.39 22.46
C GLY A 24 7.12 -5.68 22.55
N LYS A 25 6.12 -6.31 23.21
CA LYS A 25 4.72 -5.85 23.31
C LYS A 25 4.67 -4.33 23.22
N ALA A 26 4.44 -3.82 22.00
CA ALA A 26 4.23 -2.39 21.81
C ALA A 26 2.85 -2.15 22.36
N ASP A 27 2.76 -2.01 23.69
CA ASP A 27 1.52 -1.88 24.40
C ASP A 27 0.78 -0.67 23.82
N PHE A 28 -0.52 -0.80 23.63
CA PHE A 28 -1.36 0.36 23.36
C PHE A 28 -1.19 1.42 24.48
N GLY A 29 -0.81 0.94 25.68
CA GLY A 29 -0.36 1.68 26.84
C GLY A 29 1.01 2.35 26.74
N ALA A 30 1.77 2.23 25.65
CA ALA A 30 3.01 2.99 25.43
C ALA A 30 2.81 4.53 25.36
N GLY A 31 1.60 5.01 25.67
CA GLY A 31 1.22 6.41 25.67
C GLY A 31 0.90 6.92 24.26
N TRP A 32 -0.02 7.87 24.16
CA TRP A 32 -0.38 8.55 22.91
C TRP A 32 0.85 9.13 22.18
N PHE A 33 1.89 9.45 22.94
CA PHE A 33 3.10 10.10 22.45
C PHE A 33 4.31 9.15 22.29
N ALA A 34 4.10 7.82 22.33
CA ALA A 34 5.15 6.85 22.00
C ALA A 34 5.81 7.17 20.66
N ALA A 35 7.13 7.00 20.59
CA ALA A 35 7.89 7.14 19.37
C ALA A 35 7.68 5.93 18.43
N VAL A 36 7.03 6.15 17.29
CA VAL A 36 6.90 5.16 16.20
C VAL A 36 7.81 5.53 15.03
N PRO A 37 8.21 4.56 14.18
CA PRO A 37 9.03 4.87 13.01
C PRO A 37 8.32 5.83 12.05
N ALA A 38 9.00 6.92 11.66
CA ALA A 38 8.41 8.00 10.88
C ALA A 38 7.98 7.57 9.46
N TYR A 39 8.59 6.53 8.91
CA TYR A 39 8.25 6.01 7.58
C TYR A 39 6.83 5.44 7.48
N ARG A 40 6.17 5.11 8.61
CA ARG A 40 4.77 4.66 8.61
C ARG A 40 3.82 5.79 8.22
N LEU A 41 3.97 6.96 8.86
CA LEU A 41 3.22 8.16 8.51
C LEU A 41 3.62 8.69 7.13
N ALA A 42 4.91 8.61 6.77
CA ALA A 42 5.35 8.98 5.42
C ALA A 42 4.73 8.09 4.33
N THR A 43 4.56 6.78 4.60
CA THR A 43 3.88 5.85 3.70
C THR A 43 2.41 6.23 3.52
N LEU A 44 1.70 6.53 4.61
CA LEU A 44 0.32 7.04 4.55
C LEU A 44 0.25 8.34 3.75
N ARG A 45 1.14 9.30 4.04
CA ARG A 45 1.21 10.58 3.34
C ARG A 45 1.40 10.40 1.83
N VAL A 46 2.34 9.55 1.42
CA VAL A 46 2.57 9.24 0.00
C VAL A 46 1.32 8.63 -0.64
N ALA A 47 0.67 7.68 0.03
CA ALA A 47 -0.58 7.09 -0.45
C ALA A 47 -1.69 8.14 -0.62
N LEU A 48 -1.89 9.01 0.38
CA LEU A 48 -2.87 10.09 0.33
C LEU A 48 -2.55 11.12 -0.74
N ALA A 49 -1.28 11.47 -0.94
CA ALA A 49 -0.88 12.40 -2.00
C ALA A 49 -1.17 11.83 -3.39
N VAL A 50 -0.93 10.52 -3.60
CA VAL A 50 -1.32 9.82 -4.83
C VAL A 50 -2.83 9.84 -5.01
N THR A 51 -3.62 9.48 -3.98
CA THR A 51 -5.09 9.59 -4.02
C THR A 51 -5.55 11.02 -4.33
N THR A 52 -4.86 12.01 -3.75
CA THR A 52 -5.18 13.42 -3.95
C THR A 52 -4.99 13.83 -5.40
N LEU A 53 -3.81 13.55 -5.96
CA LEU A 53 -3.45 13.85 -7.35
C LEU A 53 -4.36 13.12 -8.35
N VAL A 54 -4.68 11.87 -8.08
CA VAL A 54 -5.41 10.98 -8.99
C VAL A 54 -6.92 11.26 -8.97
N PHE A 55 -7.50 11.52 -7.81
CA PHE A 55 -8.95 11.60 -7.66
C PHE A 55 -9.45 12.96 -7.22
N HIS A 56 -8.88 13.52 -6.15
CA HIS A 56 -9.42 14.76 -5.55
C HIS A 56 -9.17 15.98 -6.42
N VAL A 57 -7.94 16.17 -6.87
CA VAL A 57 -7.57 17.34 -7.65
C VAL A 57 -8.37 17.43 -8.96
N PRO A 58 -8.52 16.35 -9.76
CA PRO A 58 -9.40 16.38 -10.93
C PRO A 58 -10.86 16.67 -10.57
N LYS A 59 -11.40 16.05 -9.51
CA LYS A 59 -12.78 16.26 -9.06
C LYS A 59 -13.02 17.71 -8.64
N PHE A 60 -12.14 18.28 -7.82
CA PHE A 60 -12.23 19.65 -7.35
C PHE A 60 -12.00 20.66 -8.47
N THR A 61 -11.12 20.35 -9.43
CA THR A 61 -10.94 21.15 -10.64
C THR A 61 -12.23 21.22 -11.45
N GLY A 62 -12.88 20.07 -11.67
CA GLY A 62 -14.18 20.02 -12.34
C GLY A 62 -15.22 20.88 -11.63
N LEU A 63 -15.34 20.76 -10.30
CA LEU A 63 -16.29 21.54 -9.53
C LEU A 63 -15.99 23.03 -9.55
N ILE A 64 -14.73 23.43 -9.37
CA ILE A 64 -14.32 24.83 -9.46
C ILE A 64 -14.70 25.41 -10.83
N ASN A 65 -14.44 24.66 -11.92
CA ASN A 65 -14.80 25.11 -13.26
C ASN A 65 -16.33 25.22 -13.44
N THR A 66 -17.11 24.25 -12.97
CA THR A 66 -18.57 24.29 -13.03
C THR A 66 -19.13 25.45 -12.21
N TYR A 67 -18.64 25.65 -10.99
CA TYR A 67 -19.06 26.73 -10.09
C TYR A 67 -18.77 28.10 -10.70
N VAL A 68 -17.57 28.29 -11.27
CA VAL A 68 -17.15 29.54 -11.92
C VAL A 68 -17.93 29.80 -13.21
N ALA A 69 -18.30 28.76 -13.95
CA ALA A 69 -19.04 28.88 -15.21
C ALA A 69 -20.56 29.04 -15.03
N SER A 70 -21.10 28.60 -13.89
CA SER A 70 -22.54 28.68 -13.61
C SER A 70 -22.95 30.09 -13.20
N ALA A 71 -24.01 30.62 -13.83
CA ALA A 71 -24.70 31.82 -13.37
C ALA A 71 -25.62 31.57 -12.15
N PHE A 72 -25.91 30.29 -11.86
CA PHE A 72 -26.68 29.86 -10.70
C PHE A 72 -25.72 29.40 -9.61
N HIS A 73 -25.49 30.27 -8.63
CA HIS A 73 -24.76 29.91 -7.42
C HIS A 73 -25.76 29.37 -6.39
N VAL A 74 -25.59 28.11 -5.97
CA VAL A 74 -26.13 27.69 -4.68
C VAL A 74 -25.46 28.57 -3.63
N PRO A 75 -26.21 29.22 -2.72
CA PRO A 75 -25.60 29.98 -1.65
C PRO A 75 -24.59 29.09 -0.91
N PRO A 76 -23.35 29.57 -0.66
CA PRO A 76 -22.39 28.77 0.08
C PRO A 76 -22.98 28.39 1.44
N ALA A 77 -22.59 27.22 1.96
CA ALA A 77 -23.02 26.75 3.28
C ALA A 77 -22.74 27.78 4.38
N LEU A 78 -21.75 28.65 4.14
CA LEU A 78 -21.34 29.73 5.02
C LEU A 78 -21.51 31.06 4.27
N PRO A 79 -22.51 31.89 4.62
CA PRO A 79 -22.86 33.12 3.89
C PRO A 79 -21.74 34.15 3.74
N TRP A 80 -20.72 34.08 4.61
CA TRP A 80 -19.57 34.97 4.61
C TRP A 80 -18.44 34.52 3.67
N MET A 81 -18.54 33.33 3.06
CA MET A 81 -17.52 32.84 2.13
C MET A 81 -17.62 33.58 0.79
N PRO A 82 -16.53 34.21 0.32
CA PRO A 82 -16.58 34.94 -0.95
C PRO A 82 -16.70 33.97 -2.13
N PRO A 83 -17.51 34.31 -3.15
CA PRO A 83 -17.58 33.54 -4.37
C PRO A 83 -16.24 33.58 -5.11
N LEU A 84 -15.89 32.49 -5.76
CA LEU A 84 -14.64 32.34 -6.47
C LEU A 84 -14.73 33.00 -7.85
N THR A 85 -13.86 33.98 -8.13
CA THR A 85 -13.72 34.54 -9.49
C THR A 85 -13.05 33.52 -10.43
N PRO A 86 -13.17 33.66 -11.77
CA PRO A 86 -12.49 32.75 -12.69
C PRO A 86 -10.96 32.69 -12.50
N SER A 87 -10.32 33.84 -12.28
CA SER A 87 -8.89 33.91 -11.99
C SER A 87 -8.55 33.31 -10.63
N GLY A 88 -9.40 33.52 -9.62
CA GLY A 88 -9.28 32.88 -8.30
C GLY A 88 -9.38 31.36 -8.39
N GLY A 89 -10.31 30.84 -9.21
CA GLY A 89 -10.46 29.42 -9.47
C GLY A 89 -9.25 28.81 -10.14
N ALA A 90 -8.75 29.42 -11.21
CA ALA A 90 -7.54 28.97 -11.89
C ALA A 90 -6.31 28.95 -10.95
N ALA A 91 -6.13 30.01 -10.14
CA ALA A 91 -5.06 30.09 -9.16
C ALA A 91 -5.19 28.99 -8.09
N LEU A 92 -6.39 28.77 -7.58
CA LEU A 92 -6.66 27.74 -6.57
C LEU A 92 -6.38 26.33 -7.11
N ILE A 93 -6.77 26.04 -8.36
CA ILE A 93 -6.46 24.77 -9.04
C ILE A 93 -4.94 24.57 -9.15
N ALA A 94 -4.20 25.59 -9.61
CA ALA A 94 -2.74 25.51 -9.75
C ALA A 94 -2.06 25.26 -8.40
N LEU A 95 -2.47 26.00 -7.36
CA LEU A 95 -1.92 25.84 -6.00
C LEU A 95 -2.24 24.46 -5.41
N GLN A 96 -3.43 23.91 -5.66
CA GLN A 96 -3.76 22.53 -5.25
C GLN A 96 -2.82 21.50 -5.87
N HIS A 97 -2.51 21.62 -7.17
CA HIS A 97 -1.55 20.72 -7.82
C HIS A 97 -0.15 20.84 -7.20
N VAL A 98 0.33 22.07 -7.02
CA VAL A 98 1.64 22.33 -6.39
C VAL A 98 1.70 21.73 -4.99
N ALA A 99 0.65 21.94 -4.17
CA ALA A 99 0.57 21.38 -2.83
C ALA A 99 0.49 19.85 -2.85
N ALA A 100 -0.26 19.23 -3.76
CA ALA A 100 -0.37 17.78 -3.86
C ALA A 100 0.96 17.13 -4.28
N TRP A 101 1.70 17.74 -5.22
CA TRP A 101 3.05 17.32 -5.57
C TRP A 101 4.06 17.55 -4.43
N GLY A 102 3.96 18.70 -3.74
CA GLY A 102 4.76 18.99 -2.55
C GLY A 102 4.52 17.96 -1.44
N LEU A 103 3.26 17.60 -1.21
CA LEU A 103 2.86 16.55 -0.28
C LEU A 103 3.44 15.20 -0.68
N LEU A 104 3.40 14.83 -1.96
CA LEU A 104 3.96 13.56 -2.46
C LEU A 104 5.47 13.49 -2.24
N LEU A 105 6.19 14.51 -2.70
CA LEU A 105 7.65 14.58 -2.67
C LEU A 105 8.20 14.77 -1.25
N GLY A 106 7.38 15.29 -0.33
CA GLY A 106 7.80 15.65 1.03
C GLY A 106 8.45 17.03 1.11
N LEU A 107 8.06 17.96 0.24
CA LEU A 107 8.49 19.35 0.25
C LEU A 107 7.48 20.18 1.05
N GLY A 108 7.81 20.49 2.31
CA GLY A 108 6.87 21.15 3.23
C GLY A 108 5.57 20.37 3.44
N PRO A 109 5.62 19.06 3.75
CA PRO A 109 4.45 18.18 3.71
C PRO A 109 3.32 18.64 4.63
N ARG A 110 3.65 19.24 5.78
CA ARG A 110 2.66 19.78 6.73
C ARG A 110 1.85 20.93 6.15
N LEU A 111 2.53 21.91 5.56
CA LEU A 111 1.89 23.06 4.91
C LEU A 111 1.03 22.60 3.74
N CYS A 112 1.58 21.70 2.91
CA CYS A 112 0.86 21.14 1.77
C CYS A 112 -0.42 20.41 2.20
N ALA A 113 -0.35 19.56 3.22
CA ALA A 113 -1.50 18.80 3.71
C ALA A 113 -2.58 19.72 4.31
N TRP A 114 -2.18 20.69 5.13
CA TRP A 114 -3.12 21.69 5.69
C TRP A 114 -3.76 22.54 4.61
N PHE A 115 -2.99 23.00 3.62
CA PHE A 115 -3.52 23.74 2.48
C PHE A 115 -4.56 22.91 1.72
N LEU A 116 -4.24 21.65 1.38
CA LEU A 116 -5.17 20.76 0.68
C LEU A 116 -6.44 20.47 1.49
N ALA A 117 -6.31 20.28 2.81
CA ALA A 117 -7.45 20.10 3.69
C ALA A 117 -8.34 21.35 3.75
N ALA A 118 -7.74 22.54 3.91
CA ALA A 118 -8.45 23.81 3.97
C ALA A 118 -9.14 24.16 2.64
N VAL A 119 -8.45 23.97 1.52
CA VAL A 119 -9.01 24.20 0.19
C VAL A 119 -10.12 23.20 -0.10
N GLY A 120 -9.94 21.93 0.23
CA GLY A 120 -11.01 20.95 0.06
C GLY A 120 -12.23 21.25 0.92
N PHE A 121 -12.04 21.73 2.16
CA PHE A 121 -13.15 22.17 3.01
C PHE A 121 -13.87 23.38 2.40
N TYR A 122 -13.12 24.37 1.91
CA TYR A 122 -13.67 25.52 1.20
C TYR A 122 -14.50 25.07 -0.01
N VAL A 123 -13.95 24.22 -0.88
CA VAL A 123 -14.61 23.70 -2.08
C VAL A 123 -15.90 22.93 -1.75
N ILE A 124 -15.89 22.10 -0.70
CA ILE A 124 -17.10 21.41 -0.22
C ILE A 124 -18.15 22.40 0.31
N SER A 125 -17.70 23.47 0.97
CA SER A 125 -18.60 24.49 1.54
C SER A 125 -19.27 25.36 0.47
N LEU A 126 -18.73 25.42 -0.75
CA LEU A 126 -19.36 26.12 -1.88
C LEU A 126 -20.59 25.39 -2.42
N ASP A 127 -20.67 24.07 -2.26
CA ASP A 127 -21.78 23.26 -2.78
C ASP A 127 -22.08 22.08 -1.84
N PRO A 128 -22.71 22.34 -0.68
CA PRO A 128 -22.97 21.30 0.31
C PRO A 128 -23.93 20.21 -0.19
N GLU A 129 -24.75 20.49 -1.20
CA GLU A 129 -25.77 19.56 -1.72
C GLU A 129 -25.14 18.45 -2.57
N HIS A 130 -24.07 18.75 -3.32
CA HIS A 130 -23.44 17.77 -4.21
C HIS A 130 -22.36 16.91 -3.54
N TYR A 131 -21.98 17.20 -2.29
CA TYR A 131 -20.86 16.53 -1.66
C TYR A 131 -21.25 15.35 -0.76
N SER A 132 -20.73 14.19 -1.14
CA SER A 132 -20.73 12.98 -0.33
C SER A 132 -19.84 13.14 0.92
N HIS A 133 -20.36 12.73 2.08
CA HIS A 133 -19.67 12.52 3.36
C HIS A 133 -18.27 11.89 3.23
N ASN A 134 -18.06 11.08 2.19
CA ASN A 134 -16.78 10.45 1.85
C ASN A 134 -15.59 11.42 1.69
N ALA A 135 -15.82 12.63 1.15
CA ALA A 135 -14.73 13.60 0.97
C ALA A 135 -14.23 14.16 2.32
N GLN A 136 -15.10 14.24 3.34
CA GLN A 136 -14.72 14.71 4.67
C GLN A 136 -13.70 13.79 5.34
N PHE A 137 -13.78 12.49 5.08
CA PHE A 137 -12.78 11.54 5.56
C PHE A 137 -11.40 11.86 4.99
N HIS A 138 -11.29 12.07 3.67
CA HIS A 138 -10.04 12.50 3.04
C HIS A 138 -9.45 13.77 3.66
N LEU A 139 -10.28 14.81 3.82
CA LEU A 139 -9.83 16.08 4.40
C LEU A 139 -9.36 15.92 5.84
N THR A 140 -10.02 15.05 6.62
CA THR A 140 -9.60 14.72 7.97
C THR A 140 -8.24 14.03 7.97
N LEU A 141 -8.01 13.08 7.06
CA LEU A 141 -6.71 12.43 6.91
C LEU A 141 -5.61 13.42 6.52
N LEU A 142 -5.89 14.34 5.60
CA LEU A 142 -4.95 15.42 5.23
C LEU A 142 -4.65 16.34 6.42
N ALA A 143 -5.65 16.77 7.19
CA ALA A 143 -5.45 17.59 8.38
C ALA A 143 -4.59 16.86 9.43
N LEU A 144 -4.83 15.56 9.65
CA LEU A 144 -4.02 14.74 10.54
C LEU A 144 -2.56 14.63 10.07
N VAL A 145 -2.32 14.46 8.77
CA VAL A 145 -0.98 14.51 8.19
C VAL A 145 -0.34 15.89 8.36
N GLY A 146 -1.11 16.98 8.19
CA GLY A 146 -0.69 18.36 8.45
C GLY A 146 -0.20 18.60 9.87
N CYS A 147 -0.80 17.88 10.82
CA CYS A 147 -0.37 17.91 12.22
C CYS A 147 0.78 16.95 12.54
N SER A 148 1.05 15.98 11.67
CA SER A 148 2.13 15.01 11.88
C SER A 148 3.51 15.63 11.62
N SER A 149 4.54 15.04 12.21
CA SER A 149 5.93 15.49 12.08
C SER A 149 6.78 14.55 11.24
N ASP A 150 6.20 13.83 10.25
CA ASP A 150 6.99 12.98 9.37
C ASP A 150 7.93 13.85 8.51
N ARG A 151 9.25 13.72 8.75
CA ARG A 151 10.30 14.45 8.00
C ARG A 151 10.89 13.60 6.86
N VAL A 152 10.27 12.46 6.58
CA VAL A 152 10.78 11.50 5.61
C VAL A 152 10.22 11.85 4.23
N SER A 153 11.05 12.41 3.37
CA SER A 153 10.69 12.69 1.97
C SER A 153 10.54 11.40 1.16
N LEU A 154 9.84 11.45 0.03
CA LEU A 154 9.68 10.27 -0.83
C LEU A 154 11.03 9.70 -1.31
N PRO A 155 12.03 10.50 -1.75
CA PRO A 155 13.33 9.96 -2.09
C PRO A 155 14.02 9.23 -0.93
N ARG A 156 13.91 9.74 0.31
CA ARG A 156 14.45 9.06 1.50
C ARG A 156 13.71 7.77 1.81
N LEU A 157 12.39 7.77 1.69
CA LEU A 157 11.55 6.56 1.83
C LEU A 157 11.93 5.50 0.80
N LEU A 158 12.19 5.88 -0.45
CA LEU A 158 12.62 4.95 -1.49
C LEU A 158 14.05 4.43 -1.26
N ARG A 159 14.94 5.21 -0.64
CA ARG A 159 16.34 4.78 -0.39
C ARG A 159 16.55 3.98 0.89
N ALA A 160 15.57 3.97 1.80
CA ALA A 160 15.72 3.42 3.15
C ALA A 160 16.67 4.19 4.06
N ASP A 161 16.83 5.49 3.79
CA ASP A 161 17.66 6.43 4.57
C ASP A 161 16.91 7.02 5.78
N ASP A 162 15.87 6.33 6.26
CA ASP A 162 14.89 6.78 7.27
C ASP A 162 14.81 5.88 8.51
N SER A 163 15.64 4.84 8.57
CA SER A 163 15.54 3.76 9.58
C SER A 163 15.66 4.22 11.03
N GLY A 164 16.22 5.40 11.28
CA GLY A 164 16.32 6.01 12.62
C GLY A 164 15.25 7.04 12.96
N ASP A 165 14.52 7.57 11.96
CA ASP A 165 13.59 8.68 12.18
C ASP A 165 12.35 8.20 12.94
N ARG A 166 11.98 8.95 13.99
CA ARG A 166 10.84 8.65 14.86
C ARG A 166 9.86 9.83 14.90
N CYS A 167 8.59 9.53 15.11
CA CYS A 167 7.54 10.52 15.32
C CYS A 167 6.56 10.05 16.40
N PRO A 168 5.77 10.95 17.01
CA PRO A 168 4.73 10.56 17.97
C PRO A 168 3.66 9.65 17.34
N ALA A 169 3.16 8.68 18.09
CA ALA A 169 2.16 7.71 17.63
C ALA A 169 0.73 8.27 17.53
N TRP A 170 0.44 9.42 18.13
CA TRP A 170 -0.92 9.95 18.22
C TRP A 170 -1.61 10.16 16.85
N PRO A 171 -0.93 10.58 15.76
CA PRO A 171 -1.61 10.72 14.47
C PRO A 171 -2.10 9.38 13.94
N GLU A 172 -1.29 8.31 14.08
CA GLU A 172 -1.72 6.96 13.71
C GLU A 172 -2.97 6.55 14.48
N ARG A 173 -3.00 6.81 15.80
CA ARG A 173 -4.14 6.48 16.66
C ARG A 173 -5.40 7.22 16.25
N LEU A 174 -5.29 8.52 15.94
CA LEU A 174 -6.43 9.30 15.45
C LEU A 174 -6.94 8.82 14.10
N VAL A 175 -6.06 8.37 13.18
CA VAL A 175 -6.53 7.72 11.94
C VAL A 175 -7.34 6.45 12.25
N ARG A 176 -6.96 5.67 13.27
CA ARG A 176 -7.75 4.49 13.69
C ARG A 176 -9.11 4.88 14.25
N ILE A 177 -9.14 5.90 15.11
CA ILE A 177 -10.37 6.44 15.68
C ILE A 177 -11.26 6.97 14.55
N GLN A 178 -10.69 7.65 13.57
CA GLN A 178 -11.45 8.15 12.43
C GLN A 178 -12.06 7.01 11.60
N LEU A 179 -11.30 5.95 11.31
CA LEU A 179 -11.86 4.77 10.65
C LEU A 179 -12.98 4.13 11.48
N CYS A 180 -12.81 4.03 12.80
CA CYS A 180 -13.86 3.56 13.69
C CYS A 180 -15.11 4.43 13.58
N ILE A 181 -14.98 5.77 13.66
CA ILE A 181 -16.10 6.70 13.54
C ILE A 181 -16.81 6.54 12.20
N VAL A 182 -16.05 6.46 11.09
CA VAL A 182 -16.60 6.31 9.74
C VAL A 182 -17.45 5.04 9.63
N PHE A 183 -16.92 3.88 10.01
CA PHE A 183 -17.66 2.62 9.90
C PHE A 183 -18.80 2.51 10.92
N PHE A 184 -18.60 3.04 12.13
CA PHE A 184 -19.64 3.07 13.15
C PHE A 184 -20.82 3.95 12.70
N TYR A 185 -20.53 5.15 12.22
CA TYR A 185 -21.54 6.07 11.70
C TYR A 185 -22.25 5.48 10.47
N ALA A 186 -21.50 4.88 9.54
CA ALA A 186 -22.07 4.22 8.37
C ALA A 186 -23.04 3.07 8.76
N ALA A 187 -22.72 2.31 9.81
CA ALA A 187 -23.58 1.27 10.34
C ALA A 187 -24.84 1.85 11.00
N LEU A 188 -24.68 2.88 11.85
CA LEU A 188 -25.81 3.54 12.51
C LEU A 188 -26.77 4.17 11.50
N ASP A 189 -26.24 4.88 10.51
CA ASP A 189 -27.02 5.50 9.44
C ASP A 189 -27.89 4.47 8.71
N LYS A 190 -27.33 3.29 8.40
CA LYS A 190 -28.08 2.18 7.79
C LYS A 190 -29.12 1.57 8.71
N VAL A 191 -28.78 1.37 9.99
CA VAL A 191 -29.72 0.80 10.97
C VAL A 191 -30.93 1.72 11.19
N PHE A 192 -30.70 3.03 11.29
CA PHE A 192 -31.76 4.01 11.54
C PHE A 192 -32.44 4.54 10.27
N SER A 193 -31.87 4.29 9.10
CA SER A 193 -32.48 4.68 7.83
C SER A 193 -33.79 3.90 7.61
N PRO A 194 -34.91 4.58 7.38
CA PRO A 194 -36.20 3.93 7.13
C PRO A 194 -36.21 3.14 5.82
N TYR A 195 -35.28 3.45 4.90
CA TYR A 195 -35.19 2.81 3.59
C TYR A 195 -34.13 1.70 3.54
N TRP A 196 -33.13 1.76 4.42
CA TRP A 196 -32.10 0.72 4.52
C TRP A 196 -32.50 -0.31 5.58
N GLY A 197 -32.49 0.10 6.86
CA GLY A 197 -32.88 -0.71 8.01
C GLY A 197 -32.35 -2.15 7.99
N LEU A 198 -33.13 -3.07 8.53
CA LEU A 198 -32.90 -4.52 8.34
C LEU A 198 -33.64 -5.08 7.12
N SER A 199 -34.53 -4.31 6.51
CA SER A 199 -35.30 -4.74 5.33
C SER A 199 -34.44 -4.78 4.06
N GLY A 200 -33.42 -3.93 3.97
CA GLY A 200 -32.59 -3.78 2.78
C GLY A 200 -33.35 -3.26 1.57
N THR A 201 -34.50 -2.60 1.76
CA THR A 201 -35.37 -2.13 0.66
C THR A 201 -34.67 -1.20 -0.33
N LEU A 202 -33.66 -0.45 0.12
CA LEU A 202 -32.85 0.40 -0.74
C LEU A 202 -31.87 -0.40 -1.62
N LEU A 203 -31.40 -1.58 -1.19
CA LEU A 203 -30.31 -2.30 -1.87
C LEU A 203 -30.62 -2.64 -3.34
N PRO A 204 -31.82 -3.13 -3.72
CA PRO A 204 -32.15 -3.36 -5.12
C PRO A 204 -32.26 -2.07 -5.95
N ALA A 205 -32.53 -0.93 -5.30
CA ALA A 205 -32.65 0.38 -5.91
C ALA A 205 -31.32 1.13 -5.99
N LEU A 206 -30.28 0.69 -5.27
CA LEU A 206 -28.95 1.26 -5.40
C LEU A 206 -28.49 1.09 -6.85
N GLY A 207 -28.14 2.21 -7.48
CA GLY A 207 -27.52 2.22 -8.79
C GLY A 207 -26.23 1.41 -8.75
N VAL A 208 -26.28 0.20 -9.29
CA VAL A 208 -25.12 -0.66 -9.42
C VAL A 208 -24.32 -0.23 -10.63
N THR A 209 -23.00 -0.23 -10.48
CA THR A 209 -22.14 0.20 -11.56
C THR A 209 -22.11 -0.82 -12.70
N GLU A 210 -22.20 -0.33 -13.93
CA GLU A 210 -21.97 -1.15 -15.12
C GLU A 210 -20.47 -1.45 -15.30
N HIS A 211 -20.20 -2.72 -15.60
CA HIS A 211 -18.87 -3.23 -15.86
C HIS A 211 -18.77 -3.79 -17.28
N GLY A 212 -17.54 -3.86 -17.81
CA GLY A 212 -17.27 -4.48 -19.10
C GLY A 212 -17.61 -5.97 -19.14
N PRO A 213 -17.62 -6.59 -20.34
CA PRO A 213 -18.14 -7.95 -20.55
C PRO A 213 -17.55 -9.02 -19.63
N GLY A 214 -16.27 -8.91 -19.26
CA GLY A 214 -15.60 -9.88 -18.39
C GLY A 214 -16.07 -9.87 -16.93
N LEU A 215 -16.65 -8.75 -16.46
CA LEU A 215 -17.11 -8.57 -15.08
C LEU A 215 -18.64 -8.39 -14.98
N ALA A 216 -19.30 -8.10 -16.10
CA ALA A 216 -20.75 -7.95 -16.17
C ALA A 216 -21.52 -9.18 -15.64
N TRP A 217 -21.03 -10.40 -15.93
CA TRP A 217 -21.63 -11.62 -15.40
C TRP A 217 -21.56 -11.68 -13.86
N LEU A 218 -20.39 -11.38 -13.27
CA LEU A 218 -20.23 -11.36 -11.82
C LEU A 218 -21.13 -10.31 -11.19
N GLN A 219 -21.25 -9.15 -11.82
CA GLN A 219 -22.15 -8.09 -11.39
C GLN A 219 -23.63 -8.52 -11.45
N GLY A 220 -24.01 -9.24 -12.51
CA GLY A 220 -25.37 -9.80 -12.67
C GLY A 220 -25.70 -10.83 -11.59
N VAL A 221 -24.76 -11.74 -11.27
CA VAL A 221 -24.91 -12.68 -10.15
C VAL A 221 -25.10 -11.92 -8.84
N ASN A 222 -24.28 -10.90 -8.59
CA ASN A 222 -24.38 -10.11 -7.37
C ASN A 222 -25.72 -9.37 -7.26
N GLN A 223 -26.20 -8.77 -8.36
CA GLN A 223 -27.53 -8.15 -8.41
C GLN A 223 -28.65 -9.16 -8.16
N ALA A 224 -28.55 -10.37 -8.72
CA ALA A 224 -29.53 -11.43 -8.47
C ALA A 224 -29.58 -11.81 -6.98
N VAL A 225 -28.42 -11.93 -6.33
CA VAL A 225 -28.34 -12.21 -4.87
C VAL A 225 -28.93 -11.05 -4.06
N ILE A 226 -28.60 -9.80 -4.38
CA ILE A 226 -29.14 -8.62 -3.68
C ILE A 226 -30.67 -8.57 -3.81
N ARG A 227 -31.21 -8.84 -4.99
CA ARG A 227 -32.67 -8.85 -5.23
C ARG A 227 -33.37 -10.01 -4.54
N ALA A 228 -32.73 -11.19 -4.50
CA ALA A 228 -33.29 -12.36 -3.83
C ALA A 228 -33.27 -12.25 -2.30
N PHE A 229 -32.25 -11.60 -1.73
CA PHE A 229 -32.02 -11.56 -0.29
C PHE A 229 -31.65 -10.17 0.26
N PRO A 230 -32.45 -9.11 0.01
CA PRO A 230 -32.09 -7.74 0.39
C PRO A 230 -31.93 -7.58 1.91
N ALA A 231 -32.83 -8.17 2.70
CA ALA A 231 -32.75 -8.09 4.17
C ALA A 231 -31.48 -8.73 4.74
N ALA A 232 -31.11 -9.92 4.23
CA ALA A 232 -29.90 -10.60 4.65
C ALA A 232 -28.64 -9.82 4.25
N MET A 233 -28.59 -9.28 3.03
CA MET A 233 -27.47 -8.44 2.57
C MET A 233 -27.34 -7.15 3.38
N SER A 234 -28.47 -6.55 3.77
CA SER A 234 -28.48 -5.39 4.66
C SER A 234 -27.91 -5.74 6.04
N ALA A 235 -28.42 -6.82 6.66
CA ALA A 235 -27.93 -7.28 7.96
C ALA A 235 -26.44 -7.60 7.93
N VAL A 236 -25.95 -8.28 6.88
CA VAL A 236 -24.52 -8.58 6.70
C VAL A 236 -23.71 -7.30 6.59
N THR A 237 -24.18 -6.31 5.82
CA THR A 237 -23.49 -5.02 5.69
C THR A 237 -23.39 -4.30 7.03
N ASN A 238 -24.49 -4.21 7.79
CA ASN A 238 -24.50 -3.59 9.13
C ASN A 238 -23.54 -4.31 10.09
N VAL A 239 -23.56 -5.65 10.11
CA VAL A 239 -22.66 -6.46 10.95
C VAL A 239 -21.20 -6.24 10.57
N LEU A 240 -20.89 -6.21 9.27
CA LEU A 240 -19.52 -5.96 8.80
C LEU A 240 -19.04 -4.57 9.22
N GLU A 241 -19.86 -3.52 9.07
CA GLU A 241 -19.48 -2.17 9.45
C GLU A 241 -19.29 -1.99 10.96
N PHE A 242 -20.19 -2.54 11.80
CA PHE A 242 -19.97 -2.58 13.25
C PHE A 242 -18.73 -3.38 13.64
N PHE A 243 -18.52 -4.54 13.01
CA PHE A 243 -17.32 -5.35 13.23
C PHE A 243 -16.06 -4.55 12.90
N LEU A 244 -16.03 -3.82 11.78
CA LEU A 244 -14.88 -3.00 11.39
C LEU A 244 -14.63 -1.86 12.37
N ALA A 245 -15.68 -1.18 12.83
CA ALA A 245 -15.56 -0.15 13.85
C ALA A 245 -14.89 -0.69 15.13
N VAL A 246 -15.38 -1.83 15.65
CA VAL A 246 -14.80 -2.48 16.83
C VAL A 246 -13.40 -3.00 16.53
N ALA A 247 -13.18 -3.62 15.37
CA ALA A 247 -11.91 -4.22 15.01
C ALA A 247 -10.79 -3.18 14.99
N PHE A 248 -11.02 -1.96 14.49
CA PHE A 248 -9.97 -0.93 14.48
C PHE A 248 -9.56 -0.41 15.87
N LEU A 249 -10.43 -0.53 16.87
CA LEU A 249 -10.11 -0.24 18.27
C LEU A 249 -9.48 -1.44 18.99
N CYS A 250 -9.90 -2.67 18.65
CA CYS A 250 -9.51 -3.88 19.35
C CYS A 250 -8.30 -4.59 18.69
N ARG A 251 -7.13 -4.47 19.31
CA ARG A 251 -5.87 -5.08 18.82
C ARG A 251 -5.94 -6.56 18.43
N PRO A 252 -6.58 -7.46 19.20
CA PRO A 252 -6.68 -8.86 18.82
C PRO A 252 -7.39 -9.09 17.48
N LEU A 253 -8.25 -8.15 17.08
CA LEU A 253 -9.06 -8.24 15.87
C LEU A 253 -8.41 -7.56 14.66
N TRP A 254 -7.30 -6.83 14.82
CA TRP A 254 -6.72 -6.01 13.74
C TRP A 254 -6.45 -6.78 12.45
N GLN A 255 -5.87 -7.98 12.54
CA GLN A 255 -5.55 -8.75 11.33
C GLN A 255 -6.81 -9.13 10.56
N ALA A 256 -7.85 -9.57 11.27
CA ALA A 256 -9.15 -9.87 10.68
C ALA A 256 -9.80 -8.59 10.13
N GLY A 257 -9.78 -7.50 10.90
CA GLY A 257 -10.30 -6.19 10.51
C GLY A 257 -9.68 -5.66 9.23
N ILE A 258 -8.36 -5.75 9.05
CA ILE A 258 -7.68 -5.33 7.81
C ILE A 258 -8.17 -6.15 6.61
N VAL A 259 -8.24 -7.48 6.75
CA VAL A 259 -8.67 -8.36 5.65
C VAL A 259 -10.13 -8.10 5.30
N VAL A 260 -11.01 -8.05 6.30
CA VAL A 260 -12.43 -7.78 6.11
C VAL A 260 -12.63 -6.40 5.51
N ALA A 261 -11.93 -5.37 6.00
CA ALA A 261 -12.03 -4.01 5.47
C ALA A 261 -11.59 -3.96 4.01
N PHE A 262 -10.44 -4.57 3.68
CA PHE A 262 -9.94 -4.63 2.31
C PHE A 262 -10.96 -5.28 1.37
N VAL A 263 -11.46 -6.47 1.73
CA VAL A 263 -12.45 -7.19 0.91
C VAL A 263 -13.73 -6.36 0.78
N PHE A 264 -14.22 -5.80 1.88
CA PHE A 264 -15.45 -5.02 1.92
C PHE A 264 -15.35 -3.76 1.06
N VAL A 265 -14.29 -2.95 1.20
CA VAL A 265 -14.17 -1.71 0.42
C VAL A 265 -13.86 -1.96 -1.05
N VAL A 266 -13.11 -3.02 -1.39
CA VAL A 266 -12.92 -3.42 -2.79
C VAL A 266 -14.24 -3.90 -3.39
N TYR A 267 -15.05 -4.63 -2.62
CA TYR A 267 -16.40 -5.03 -3.03
C TYR A 267 -17.33 -3.82 -3.21
N LEU A 268 -17.28 -2.82 -2.33
CA LEU A 268 -18.03 -1.59 -2.48
C LEU A 268 -17.56 -0.76 -3.69
N GLU A 269 -16.26 -0.70 -3.95
CA GLU A 269 -15.69 -0.08 -5.17
C GLU A 269 -16.21 -0.77 -6.41
N PHE A 270 -16.24 -2.11 -6.41
CA PHE A 270 -16.83 -2.89 -7.50
C PHE A 270 -18.31 -2.53 -7.66
N LEU A 271 -19.12 -2.65 -6.60
CA LEU A 271 -20.56 -2.52 -6.69
C LEU A 271 -21.05 -1.09 -7.00
N LEU A 272 -20.51 -0.10 -6.27
CA LEU A 272 -21.06 1.24 -6.20
C LEU A 272 -20.09 2.33 -6.70
N ARG A 273 -18.82 2.00 -6.93
CA ARG A 273 -17.73 2.96 -7.23
C ARG A 273 -17.82 4.25 -6.39
N PRO A 274 -17.86 4.19 -5.04
CA PRO A 274 -17.82 5.37 -4.17
C PRO A 274 -16.56 6.21 -4.41
N GLY A 275 -15.55 5.67 -5.12
CA GLY A 275 -14.45 6.44 -5.67
C GLY A 275 -13.42 6.70 -4.58
N VAL A 276 -13.20 7.98 -4.25
CA VAL A 276 -12.12 8.39 -3.34
C VAL A 276 -12.16 7.64 -2.00
N PHE A 277 -13.37 7.42 -1.46
CA PHE A 277 -13.55 6.74 -0.18
C PHE A 277 -12.79 5.42 -0.07
N THR A 278 -12.92 4.57 -1.08
CA THR A 278 -12.25 3.27 -1.13
C THR A 278 -10.74 3.46 -0.99
N TRP A 279 -10.18 4.39 -1.75
CA TRP A 279 -8.75 4.64 -1.79
C TRP A 279 -8.22 5.26 -0.50
N ASP A 280 -9.02 6.08 0.18
CA ASP A 280 -8.69 6.62 1.49
C ASP A 280 -8.68 5.55 2.57
N VAL A 281 -9.67 4.65 2.57
CA VAL A 281 -9.68 3.52 3.50
C VAL A 281 -8.47 2.61 3.22
N LEU A 282 -8.20 2.28 1.96
CA LEU A 282 -7.04 1.47 1.59
C LEU A 282 -5.70 2.14 1.99
N ALA A 283 -5.57 3.46 1.81
CA ALA A 283 -4.40 4.20 2.27
C ALA A 283 -4.26 4.17 3.79
N ALA A 284 -5.35 4.38 4.53
CA ALA A 284 -5.38 4.32 5.99
C ALA A 284 -5.05 2.91 6.52
N LEU A 285 -5.50 1.85 5.83
CA LEU A 285 -5.19 0.46 6.18
C LEU A 285 -3.67 0.16 6.16
N LEU A 286 -2.86 0.90 5.38
CA LEU A 286 -1.41 0.76 5.37
C LEU A 286 -0.79 1.00 6.76
N LEU A 287 -1.40 1.84 7.61
CA LEU A 287 -0.94 2.07 8.98
C LEU A 287 -1.13 0.87 9.91
N PHE A 288 -2.01 -0.08 9.56
CA PHE A 288 -2.27 -1.27 10.37
C PHE A 288 -1.39 -2.45 9.97
N VAL A 289 -0.72 -2.36 8.82
CA VAL A 289 0.23 -3.37 8.38
C VAL A 289 1.46 -3.35 9.31
N PRO A 290 1.97 -4.52 9.75
CA PRO A 290 3.23 -4.59 10.50
C PRO A 290 4.35 -3.86 9.77
N ALA A 291 5.13 -3.09 10.52
CA ALA A 291 6.14 -2.18 10.01
C ALA A 291 7.43 -2.32 10.82
N GLY A 292 8.57 -2.37 10.13
CA GLY A 292 9.90 -2.50 10.75
C GLY A 292 10.12 -3.82 11.49
N ASP A 293 9.25 -4.81 11.29
CA ASP A 293 9.37 -6.11 11.92
C ASP A 293 10.55 -6.90 11.35
N GLN A 294 11.01 -6.56 10.14
CA GLN A 294 12.05 -7.28 9.40
C GLN A 294 11.81 -8.80 9.41
N GLY A 295 10.55 -9.20 9.55
CA GLY A 295 10.17 -10.58 9.84
C GLY A 295 10.35 -11.48 8.64
N TRP A 296 10.31 -10.90 7.44
CA TRP A 296 10.54 -11.58 6.18
C TRP A 296 12.01 -11.51 5.81
N ARG A 297 12.66 -12.66 5.63
CA ARG A 297 14.07 -12.71 5.26
C ARG A 297 14.20 -13.07 3.79
N ILE A 298 14.99 -12.31 3.04
CA ILE A 298 15.35 -12.64 1.66
C ILE A 298 16.79 -13.11 1.65
N VAL A 299 16.98 -14.40 1.37
CA VAL A 299 18.31 -14.97 1.12
C VAL A 299 18.69 -14.67 -0.32
N TYR A 300 19.83 -14.03 -0.52
CA TYR A 300 20.28 -13.59 -1.84
C TYR A 300 21.80 -13.76 -1.98
N ASP A 301 22.25 -13.97 -3.22
CA ASP A 301 23.66 -14.02 -3.58
C ASP A 301 24.17 -12.59 -3.91
N PRO A 302 25.13 -12.04 -3.17
CA PRO A 302 25.68 -10.71 -3.45
C PRO A 302 26.47 -10.66 -4.77
N GLU A 303 27.02 -11.79 -5.24
CA GLU A 303 27.80 -11.85 -6.48
C GLU A 303 26.90 -11.90 -7.73
N CYS A 304 25.65 -12.31 -7.56
CA CYS A 304 24.67 -12.36 -8.66
C CYS A 304 24.12 -10.97 -9.02
N THR A 305 24.35 -10.53 -10.25
CA THR A 305 23.86 -9.23 -10.78
C THR A 305 22.33 -9.10 -10.71
N SER A 306 21.59 -10.17 -11.07
CA SER A 306 20.13 -10.19 -10.98
C SER A 306 19.64 -10.06 -9.53
N CYS A 307 20.31 -10.74 -8.58
CA CYS A 307 20.01 -10.62 -7.15
C CYS A 307 20.26 -9.20 -6.63
N ARG A 308 21.37 -8.55 -7.01
CA ARG A 308 21.65 -7.16 -6.63
C ARG A 308 20.60 -6.19 -7.18
N TRP A 309 20.18 -6.38 -8.43
CA TRP A 309 19.14 -5.56 -9.04
C TRP A 309 17.79 -5.74 -8.33
N ASN A 310 17.37 -6.99 -8.10
CA ASN A 310 16.16 -7.30 -7.34
C ASN A 310 16.23 -6.75 -5.92
N ARG A 311 17.39 -6.82 -5.26
CA ARG A 311 17.63 -6.19 -3.96
C ARG A 311 17.41 -4.68 -4.00
N ALA A 312 18.01 -4.00 -4.97
CA ALA A 312 17.84 -2.57 -5.12
C ALA A 312 16.38 -2.18 -5.39
N LEU A 313 15.68 -2.92 -6.27
CA LEU A 313 14.27 -2.68 -6.57
C LEU A 313 13.38 -2.95 -5.35
N LEU A 314 13.43 -4.15 -4.78
CA LEU A 314 12.54 -4.55 -3.69
C LEU A 314 12.78 -3.75 -2.42
N SER A 315 14.03 -3.30 -2.15
CA SER A 315 14.30 -2.39 -1.03
C SER A 315 13.64 -1.03 -1.22
N ARG A 316 13.55 -0.52 -2.46
CA ARG A 316 12.82 0.73 -2.78
C ARG A 316 11.31 0.59 -2.65
N LEU A 317 10.80 -0.63 -2.80
CA LEU A 317 9.39 -0.97 -2.69
C LEU A 317 8.98 -1.33 -1.25
N ASP A 318 9.94 -1.63 -0.37
CA ASP A 318 9.70 -1.97 1.03
C ASP A 318 9.57 -0.74 1.93
N TRP A 319 8.52 0.04 1.67
CA TRP A 319 8.21 1.28 2.39
C TRP A 319 7.96 1.05 3.89
N LEU A 320 7.50 -0.15 4.25
CA LEU A 320 7.22 -0.54 5.63
C LEU A 320 8.38 -1.32 6.29
N ARG A 321 9.54 -1.45 5.63
CA ARG A 321 10.76 -2.07 6.19
C ARG A 321 10.54 -3.48 6.73
N ARG A 322 9.76 -4.30 6.01
CA ARG A 322 9.41 -5.67 6.40
C ARG A 322 10.43 -6.71 5.94
N LEU A 323 11.26 -6.37 4.96
CA LEU A 323 12.23 -7.26 4.36
C LEU A 323 13.60 -7.11 5.03
N ARG A 324 14.21 -8.25 5.38
CA ARG A 324 15.60 -8.36 5.83
C ARG A 324 16.42 -9.12 4.81
N TRP A 325 17.43 -8.48 4.26
CA TRP A 325 18.35 -9.10 3.30
C TRP A 325 19.42 -9.89 4.03
N VAL A 326 19.60 -11.16 3.68
CA VAL A 326 20.61 -12.06 4.26
C VAL A 326 21.46 -12.63 3.13
N PRO A 327 22.77 -12.36 3.09
CA PRO A 327 23.67 -12.99 2.13
C PRO A 327 23.65 -14.50 2.25
N THR A 328 23.78 -15.23 1.14
CA THR A 328 23.81 -16.71 1.15
C THR A 328 24.90 -17.27 2.08
N ALA A 329 26.05 -16.59 2.19
CA ALA A 329 27.13 -16.95 3.10
C ALA A 329 26.73 -16.89 4.59
N ASP A 330 25.86 -15.95 4.94
CA ASP A 330 25.39 -15.71 6.32
C ASP A 330 24.12 -16.50 6.65
N ALA A 331 23.52 -17.17 5.65
CA ALA A 331 22.31 -17.97 5.83
C ALA A 331 22.54 -19.30 6.56
N VAL A 332 23.75 -19.54 7.08
CA VAL A 332 24.13 -20.72 7.87
C VAL A 332 23.29 -20.78 9.15
N GLY A 333 22.35 -21.71 9.21
CA GLY A 333 21.46 -21.90 10.37
C GLY A 333 20.04 -21.36 10.18
N ILE A 334 19.73 -20.72 9.04
CA ILE A 334 18.33 -20.57 8.63
C ILE A 334 17.85 -21.96 8.21
N GLU A 335 16.76 -22.46 8.80
CA GLU A 335 16.14 -23.79 8.57
C GLU A 335 15.90 -24.15 7.08
N ALA A 336 16.13 -23.21 6.17
CA ALA A 336 16.20 -23.43 4.73
C ALA A 336 17.41 -24.25 4.26
N ARG A 337 18.42 -24.54 5.09
CA ARG A 337 19.67 -25.21 4.66
C ARG A 337 19.46 -26.58 3.97
N PRO A 338 18.62 -27.51 4.47
CA PRO A 338 18.41 -28.79 3.81
C PRO A 338 17.76 -28.63 2.43
N ALA A 339 16.83 -27.69 2.32
CA ALA A 339 16.17 -27.40 1.05
C ALA A 339 17.13 -26.66 0.09
N LEU A 340 18.00 -25.77 0.58
CA LEU A 340 18.96 -25.02 -0.24
C LEU A 340 20.09 -25.91 -0.78
N ALA A 341 20.49 -26.94 -0.02
CA ALA A 341 21.56 -27.85 -0.39
C ALA A 341 21.14 -28.89 -1.45
N ARG A 342 19.87 -29.34 -1.45
CA ARG A 342 19.42 -30.45 -2.31
C ARG A 342 19.15 -30.08 -3.77
N ASP A 343 18.72 -28.85 -4.06
CA ASP A 343 18.28 -28.47 -5.41
C ASP A 343 19.40 -27.89 -6.30
N GLY A 344 20.63 -27.84 -5.79
CA GLY A 344 21.69 -27.04 -6.40
C GLY A 344 21.32 -25.56 -6.29
N ALA A 345 22.03 -24.81 -5.43
CA ALA A 345 21.80 -23.40 -5.12
C ALA A 345 22.07 -22.44 -6.30
N ARG A 346 21.62 -22.78 -7.50
CA ARG A 346 21.80 -21.99 -8.71
C ARG A 346 20.57 -21.09 -8.89
N MET A 347 20.81 -19.83 -8.51
CA MET A 347 20.14 -18.62 -8.99
C MET A 347 18.62 -18.54 -8.74
N GLY A 348 18.25 -17.92 -7.62
CA GLY A 348 16.87 -17.52 -7.38
C GLY A 348 16.68 -16.73 -6.08
N LEU A 349 15.66 -15.89 -6.04
CA LEU A 349 15.24 -15.20 -4.83
C LEU A 349 14.57 -16.20 -3.87
N HIS A 350 15.09 -16.30 -2.65
CA HIS A 350 14.54 -17.14 -1.59
C HIS A 350 13.94 -16.27 -0.50
N LEU A 351 12.64 -16.42 -0.27
CA LEU A 351 11.90 -15.64 0.72
C LEU A 351 11.51 -16.54 1.89
N VAL A 352 11.84 -16.17 3.11
CA VAL A 352 11.53 -16.92 4.33
C VAL A 352 10.57 -16.09 5.18
N SER A 353 9.41 -16.66 5.49
CA SER A 353 8.41 -16.02 6.35
C SER A 353 8.87 -15.89 7.80
N PRO A 354 8.20 -15.04 8.60
CA PRO A 354 8.41 -14.99 10.04
C PRO A 354 8.21 -16.35 10.74
N ARG A 355 7.43 -17.25 10.13
CA ARG A 355 7.14 -18.61 10.63
C ARG A 355 8.13 -19.67 10.11
N GLY A 356 9.26 -19.27 9.53
CA GLY A 356 10.27 -20.19 8.99
C GLY A 356 9.94 -20.82 7.64
N ARG A 357 8.69 -20.71 7.15
CA ARG A 357 8.31 -21.23 5.82
C ARG A 357 9.09 -20.52 4.71
N ALA A 358 9.79 -21.31 3.88
CA ALA A 358 10.56 -20.82 2.74
C ALA A 358 9.74 -20.90 1.43
N TYR A 359 9.86 -19.86 0.62
CA TYR A 359 9.30 -19.71 -0.72
C TYR A 359 10.46 -19.48 -1.71
N ARG A 360 10.30 -19.95 -2.95
CA ARG A 360 11.38 -19.94 -3.96
C ARG A 360 10.86 -19.48 -5.30
N GLY A 361 11.71 -18.80 -6.07
CA GLY A 361 11.43 -18.43 -7.46
C GLY A 361 10.06 -17.76 -7.59
N PHE A 362 9.19 -18.31 -8.43
CA PHE A 362 7.83 -17.80 -8.62
C PHE A 362 6.99 -17.76 -7.32
N ASP A 363 7.12 -18.75 -6.45
CA ASP A 363 6.38 -18.77 -5.18
C ASP A 363 6.81 -17.64 -4.25
N ALA A 364 8.10 -17.24 -4.27
CA ALA A 364 8.56 -16.07 -3.55
C ALA A 364 8.01 -14.78 -4.18
N PHE A 365 8.08 -14.67 -5.51
CA PHE A 365 7.57 -13.51 -6.25
C PHE A 365 6.08 -13.27 -6.01
N ARG A 366 5.29 -14.35 -5.99
CA ARG A 366 3.85 -14.33 -5.72
C ARG A 366 3.50 -13.74 -4.35
N VAL A 367 4.32 -14.00 -3.34
CA VAL A 367 4.08 -13.57 -1.97
C VAL A 367 4.47 -12.11 -1.74
N LEU A 368 5.43 -11.59 -2.51
CA LEU A 368 5.97 -10.22 -2.35
C LEU A 368 4.91 -9.10 -2.39
N PRO A 369 3.92 -9.08 -3.32
CA PRO A 369 2.88 -8.05 -3.34
C PRO A 369 2.12 -7.91 -2.02
N VAL A 370 1.87 -9.01 -1.30
CA VAL A 370 1.16 -8.98 0.00
C VAL A 370 2.06 -8.45 1.12
N ILE A 371 3.38 -8.59 0.98
CA ILE A 371 4.35 -8.04 1.94
C ILE A 371 4.61 -6.55 1.69
N LEU A 372 4.49 -6.12 0.44
CA LEU A 372 4.83 -4.77 -0.04
C LEU A 372 3.56 -3.99 -0.46
N PRO A 373 2.66 -3.64 0.48
CA PRO A 373 1.34 -3.10 0.14
C PRO A 373 1.39 -1.68 -0.43
N GLY A 374 2.41 -0.88 -0.12
CA GLY A 374 2.56 0.49 -0.65
C GLY A 374 2.68 0.53 -2.18
N PRO A 375 3.62 -0.21 -2.79
CA PRO A 375 3.71 -0.36 -4.24
C PRO A 375 2.44 -0.90 -4.89
N VAL A 376 1.80 -1.90 -4.28
CA VAL A 376 0.53 -2.47 -4.80
C VAL A 376 -0.54 -1.39 -4.81
N PHE A 377 -0.64 -0.60 -3.75
CA PHE A 377 -1.56 0.54 -3.69
C PHE A 377 -1.30 1.53 -4.83
N VAL A 378 -0.05 1.92 -5.09
CA VAL A 378 0.28 2.85 -6.18
C VAL A 378 -0.09 2.28 -7.53
N VAL A 379 0.24 1.02 -7.81
CA VAL A 379 -0.11 0.36 -9.08
C VAL A 379 -1.63 0.35 -9.26
N MET A 380 -2.37 0.03 -8.21
CA MET A 380 -3.84 0.00 -8.23
C MET A 380 -4.44 1.40 -8.44
N ALA A 381 -3.91 2.43 -7.78
CA ALA A 381 -4.35 3.81 -7.96
C ALA A 381 -4.07 4.31 -9.38
N LEU A 382 -2.89 4.01 -9.92
CA LEU A 382 -2.53 4.35 -11.30
C LEU A 382 -3.37 3.59 -12.32
N ALA A 383 -3.64 2.30 -12.09
CA ALA A 383 -4.56 1.52 -12.92
C ALA A 383 -5.95 2.14 -12.93
N ARG A 384 -6.43 2.66 -11.80
CA ARG A 384 -7.75 3.30 -11.69
C ARG A 384 -7.78 4.64 -12.43
N PHE A 385 -6.70 5.41 -12.34
CA PHE A 385 -6.56 6.67 -13.05
C PHE A 385 -6.46 6.47 -14.56
N GLY A 386 -5.49 5.67 -15.00
CA GLY A 386 -5.26 5.38 -16.42
C GLY A 386 -6.49 4.73 -17.04
N GLY A 387 -7.13 3.83 -16.30
CA GLY A 387 -8.40 3.24 -16.68
C GLY A 387 -9.51 4.27 -16.87
N GLY A 388 -9.67 5.18 -15.90
CA GLY A 388 -10.67 6.23 -16.00
C GLY A 388 -10.40 7.28 -17.07
N PHE A 389 -9.13 7.59 -17.31
CA PHE A 389 -8.69 8.48 -18.38
C PHE A 389 -8.98 7.90 -19.76
N LEU A 390 -8.66 6.61 -19.98
CA LEU A 390 -8.97 5.92 -21.23
C LEU A 390 -10.48 5.84 -21.47
N ALA A 391 -11.24 5.53 -20.42
CA ALA A 391 -12.69 5.44 -20.53
C ALA A 391 -13.35 6.80 -20.77
N GLY A 392 -12.84 7.88 -20.15
CA GLY A 392 -13.27 9.25 -20.43
C GLY A 392 -13.01 9.71 -21.87
N ARG A 393 -12.13 9.01 -22.60
CA ARG A 393 -11.91 9.20 -24.05
C ARG A 393 -12.71 8.24 -24.93
N GLY A 394 -13.62 7.47 -24.35
CA GLY A 394 -14.47 6.54 -25.10
C GLY A 394 -13.77 5.26 -25.55
N HIS A 395 -12.58 4.92 -25.03
CA HIS A 395 -11.87 3.70 -25.42
C HIS A 395 -12.46 2.41 -24.83
N GLY A 396 -13.62 2.47 -24.17
CA GLY A 396 -14.28 1.33 -23.54
C GLY A 396 -14.28 1.39 -22.00
N PRO A 397 -14.73 0.33 -21.31
CA PRO A 397 -14.94 0.30 -19.85
C PRO A 397 -13.63 0.11 -19.07
N TRP A 398 -12.59 0.88 -19.41
CA TRP A 398 -11.27 0.79 -18.77
C TRP A 398 -11.27 1.17 -17.29
N TYR A 399 -12.38 1.72 -16.76
CA TYR A 399 -12.61 1.86 -15.31
C TYR A 399 -12.42 0.54 -14.54
N ASP A 400 -12.52 -0.61 -15.21
CA ASP A 400 -12.37 -1.93 -14.60
C ASP A 400 -10.91 -2.41 -14.49
N LEU A 401 -9.96 -1.66 -15.05
CA LEU A 401 -8.55 -2.03 -15.04
C LEU A 401 -7.99 -2.39 -13.65
N PRO A 402 -8.33 -1.67 -12.55
CA PRO A 402 -7.92 -2.08 -11.21
C PRO A 402 -8.39 -3.48 -10.82
N TYR A 403 -9.64 -3.84 -11.14
CA TYR A 403 -10.16 -5.17 -10.84
C TYR A 403 -9.52 -6.25 -11.68
N LEU A 404 -9.15 -5.94 -12.93
CA LEU A 404 -8.40 -6.86 -13.78
C LEU A 404 -6.98 -7.06 -13.24
N VAL A 405 -6.32 -6.00 -12.77
CA VAL A 405 -5.00 -6.08 -12.14
C VAL A 405 -5.08 -6.86 -10.83
N LEU A 406 -6.03 -6.52 -9.95
CA LEU A 406 -6.22 -7.20 -8.67
C LEU A 406 -6.66 -8.66 -8.86
N GLY A 407 -7.61 -8.91 -9.75
CA GLY A 407 -8.07 -10.24 -10.12
C GLY A 407 -6.93 -11.07 -10.71
N GLY A 408 -6.13 -10.50 -11.60
CA GLY A 408 -4.91 -11.13 -12.11
C GLY A 408 -3.93 -11.48 -11.00
N LEU A 409 -3.68 -10.55 -10.08
CA LEU A 409 -2.85 -10.82 -8.90
C LEU A 409 -3.43 -11.97 -8.07
N LEU A 410 -4.71 -11.93 -7.71
CA LEU A 410 -5.40 -12.95 -6.90
C LEU A 410 -5.45 -14.32 -7.59
N VAL A 411 -5.64 -14.36 -8.91
CA VAL A 411 -5.63 -15.60 -9.69
C VAL A 411 -4.25 -16.26 -9.62
N LEU A 412 -3.16 -15.48 -9.62
CA LEU A 412 -1.82 -16.02 -9.38
C LEU A 412 -1.68 -16.61 -7.96
N TRP A 413 -2.53 -16.26 -6.99
CA TRP A 413 -2.59 -16.90 -5.67
C TRP A 413 -3.29 -18.26 -5.66
N MET A 414 -4.10 -18.59 -6.66
CA MET A 414 -4.76 -19.89 -6.76
C MET A 414 -3.73 -21.01 -7.05
N PRO A 415 -3.58 -22.05 -6.21
CA PRO A 415 -2.51 -23.04 -6.33
C PRO A 415 -2.44 -23.77 -7.68
N GLY A 416 -3.57 -23.96 -8.37
CA GLY A 416 -3.61 -24.56 -9.71
C GLY A 416 -3.09 -23.61 -10.78
N VAL A 417 -3.67 -22.40 -10.86
CA VAL A 417 -3.29 -21.40 -11.88
C VAL A 417 -1.84 -20.94 -11.73
N ALA A 418 -1.39 -20.75 -10.49
CA ALA A 418 0.01 -20.47 -10.17
C ALA A 418 0.98 -21.48 -10.80
N ARG A 419 0.61 -22.77 -10.76
CA ARG A 419 1.44 -23.86 -11.28
C ARG A 419 1.44 -23.91 -12.80
N PHE A 420 0.28 -23.77 -13.44
CA PHE A 420 0.16 -23.96 -14.90
C PHE A 420 0.45 -22.71 -15.73
N VAL A 421 0.17 -21.52 -15.21
CA VAL A 421 0.36 -20.25 -15.94
C VAL A 421 1.51 -19.45 -15.36
N GLY A 422 1.51 -19.30 -14.04
CA GLY A 422 2.48 -18.44 -13.34
C GLY A 422 3.92 -18.92 -13.46
N ARG A 423 4.17 -20.22 -13.23
CA ARG A 423 5.53 -20.80 -13.29
C ARG A 423 6.15 -20.75 -14.70
N PRO A 424 5.46 -21.16 -15.79
CA PRO A 424 6.01 -21.02 -17.13
C PRO A 424 6.30 -19.56 -17.51
N LEU A 425 5.37 -18.64 -17.20
CA LEU A 425 5.57 -17.22 -17.48
C LEU A 425 6.79 -16.68 -16.71
N TYR A 426 6.90 -17.02 -15.43
CA TYR A 426 8.06 -16.63 -14.62
C TYR A 426 9.36 -17.22 -15.16
N ALA A 427 9.36 -18.47 -15.64
CA ALA A 427 10.54 -19.09 -16.24
C ALA A 427 10.98 -18.36 -17.51
N VAL A 428 10.04 -17.97 -18.38
CA VAL A 428 10.32 -17.18 -19.58
C VAL A 428 10.90 -15.80 -19.22
N VAL A 429 10.28 -15.12 -18.26
CA VAL A 429 10.74 -13.80 -17.78
C VAL A 429 12.11 -13.89 -17.10
N ALA A 430 12.33 -14.93 -16.29
CA ALA A 430 13.61 -15.18 -15.64
C ALA A 430 14.72 -15.48 -16.66
N ALA A 431 14.44 -16.32 -17.65
CA ALA A 431 15.39 -16.63 -18.74
C ALA A 431 15.75 -15.37 -19.55
N ALA A 432 14.76 -14.54 -19.89
CA ALA A 432 14.99 -13.27 -20.57
C ALA A 432 15.86 -12.31 -19.73
N TRP A 433 15.75 -12.38 -18.40
CA TRP A 433 16.56 -11.58 -17.48
C TRP A 433 18.02 -12.04 -17.42
N ASP A 434 18.23 -13.36 -17.39
CA ASP A 434 19.57 -13.96 -17.32
C ASP A 434 20.36 -13.78 -18.63
N HIS A 435 19.67 -13.66 -19.77
CA HIS A 435 20.30 -13.41 -21.06
C HIS A 435 20.75 -11.96 -21.29
N ARG A 436 20.53 -11.02 -20.36
CA ARG A 436 21.11 -9.68 -20.52
C ARG A 436 22.63 -9.80 -20.53
N PRO A 437 23.32 -9.48 -21.65
CA PRO A 437 24.76 -9.62 -21.74
C PRO A 437 25.37 -8.87 -20.58
N ARG A 438 26.23 -9.55 -19.80
CA ARG A 438 27.06 -8.89 -18.80
C ARG A 438 27.75 -7.77 -19.55
N ARG A 439 27.29 -6.52 -19.37
CA ARG A 439 27.98 -5.35 -19.92
C ARG A 439 29.40 -5.53 -19.44
N GLY A 440 30.32 -5.82 -20.36
CA GLY A 440 31.68 -6.16 -20.03
C GLY A 440 32.18 -5.06 -19.13
N GLY A 441 32.29 -5.35 -17.83
CA GLY A 441 32.96 -4.44 -16.93
C GLY A 441 34.30 -4.16 -17.57
N PRO A 442 34.78 -2.89 -17.59
CA PRO A 442 36.06 -2.57 -18.19
C PRO A 442 37.04 -3.63 -17.74
N ALA A 443 37.61 -4.37 -18.71
CA ALA A 443 38.51 -5.46 -18.42
C ALA A 443 39.54 -4.89 -17.44
N VAL A 444 39.53 -5.40 -16.20
CA VAL A 444 40.51 -5.03 -15.19
C VAL A 444 41.83 -5.52 -15.77
N ARG A 445 42.49 -4.67 -16.57
CA ARG A 445 43.82 -4.92 -17.11
C ARG A 445 44.69 -5.08 -15.87
N GLY A 446 45.24 -6.29 -15.73
CA GLY A 446 45.96 -6.73 -14.54
C GLY A 446 46.93 -5.67 -14.05
N ALA A 447 46.72 -5.24 -12.81
CA ALA A 447 47.70 -4.48 -12.05
C ALA A 447 48.77 -5.43 -11.46
N ASP A 448 49.29 -6.35 -12.27
CA ASP A 448 50.34 -7.30 -11.88
C ASP A 448 51.76 -6.68 -11.95
N GLY A 449 51.88 -5.36 -12.02
CA GLY A 449 53.14 -4.67 -12.34
C GLY A 449 53.88 -3.93 -11.22
N ALA A 450 53.35 -3.79 -9.99
CA ALA A 450 53.83 -2.76 -9.06
C ALA A 450 54.27 -3.22 -7.65
N CYS A 451 54.80 -4.44 -7.49
CA CYS A 451 55.32 -4.92 -6.20
C CYS A 451 56.77 -5.46 -6.22
N ARG A 452 57.65 -4.87 -7.04
CA ARG A 452 59.11 -5.09 -6.95
C ARG A 452 59.90 -3.80 -7.12
N ALA A 453 59.96 -2.95 -6.09
CA ALA A 453 61.05 -1.99 -5.88
C ALA A 453 60.86 -1.20 -4.56
N HIS A 454 61.16 -1.79 -3.41
CA HIS A 454 61.59 -1.02 -2.24
C HIS A 454 62.28 -1.94 -1.22
N ALA A 455 63.51 -2.34 -1.55
CA ALA A 455 64.45 -2.91 -0.60
C ALA A 455 65.88 -2.65 -1.09
N ARG A 456 66.37 -1.41 -1.00
CA ARG A 456 67.80 -1.06 -1.01
C ARG A 456 68.00 0.32 -0.37
N GLY A 457 68.81 0.36 0.69
CA GLY A 457 69.58 1.54 1.08
C GLY A 457 69.13 2.29 2.33
N ARG A 458 69.61 1.85 3.50
CA ARG A 458 70.22 2.73 4.52
C ARG A 458 71.33 1.95 5.24
N ALA A 459 72.56 2.34 4.94
CA ALA A 459 73.69 2.28 5.86
C ALA A 459 73.84 3.68 6.47
#